data_AF-A0A1Y1ZT58-F1
#
_entry.id   AF-A0A1Y1ZT58-F1
#
_cell.length_a   1.000
_cell.length_b   1.000
_cell.length_c   1.000
_cell.angle_alpha   90.00
_cell.angle_beta   90.00
_cell.angle_gamma   90.00
#
_symmetry.space_group_name_H-M   'P 1'
#
loop_
_entity.id
_entity.type
_entity.pdbx_description
1 polymer ?
#
loop_
_entity_poly.entity_id
_entity_poly.type
_entity_poly.pdbx_seq_one_letter_code
_entity_poly.pdbx_strand_id
1 'polypeptide(L)'
;MKSWNYYNNIEHITNNASESLNNSLNKLFPMKPNFYELINKLKEQEYISYYDYQMKIKGIWRMKKKIKTKTDEINILIEKYKNKEAKLIDIKYDRSDLTKLWLECLTNLNNIL
;
A
#
# COMPACT_ATOMS: atom_id res chain seq x y z
N MET A 1 22.21 -8.52 -22.74
CA MET A 1 22.60 -8.10 -21.38
C MET A 1 23.29 -9.28 -20.73
N LYS A 2 24.57 -9.18 -20.32
CA LYS A 2 25.25 -10.28 -19.60
C LYS A 2 24.53 -10.45 -18.25
N SER A 3 23.86 -11.57 -18.03
CA SER A 3 23.27 -11.89 -16.74
C SER A 3 24.41 -12.17 -15.76
N TRP A 4 24.36 -11.52 -14.59
CA TRP A 4 25.31 -11.79 -13.53
C TRP A 4 24.82 -13.01 -12.77
N ASN A 5 25.72 -13.91 -12.39
CA ASN A 5 25.38 -15.07 -11.56
C ASN A 5 26.06 -14.94 -10.21
N TYR A 6 25.26 -14.84 -9.15
CA TYR A 6 25.74 -14.72 -7.79
C TYR A 6 26.49 -15.98 -7.32
N TYR A 7 26.24 -17.12 -7.95
CA TYR A 7 26.67 -18.44 -7.52
C TYR A 7 27.73 -19.10 -8.41
N ASN A 8 28.34 -18.36 -9.34
CA ASN A 8 29.37 -18.90 -10.24
C ASN A 8 30.56 -19.58 -9.52
N ASN A 9 30.72 -19.36 -8.21
CA ASN A 9 31.78 -19.93 -7.38
C ASN A 9 31.27 -20.95 -6.33
N ILE A 10 30.01 -21.38 -6.38
CA ILE A 10 29.47 -22.37 -5.42
C ILE A 10 29.22 -23.70 -6.14
N GLU A 11 30.11 -24.67 -5.89
CA GLU A 11 30.20 -25.94 -6.63
C GLU A 11 29.05 -26.94 -6.36
N HIS A 12 28.21 -26.67 -5.35
CA HIS A 12 27.28 -27.68 -4.80
C HIS A 12 25.81 -27.28 -4.77
N ILE A 13 25.41 -26.17 -5.41
CA ILE A 13 23.98 -25.87 -5.54
C ILE A 13 23.47 -26.55 -6.81
N THR A 14 22.41 -27.35 -6.67
CA THR A 14 21.70 -27.93 -7.81
C THR A 14 21.33 -26.83 -8.80
N ASN A 15 21.77 -26.97 -10.06
CA ASN A 15 21.70 -25.92 -11.10
C ASN A 15 20.32 -25.24 -11.16
N ASN A 16 19.25 -26.02 -11.00
CA ASN A 16 17.86 -25.53 -11.06
C ASN A 16 17.51 -24.55 -9.92
N ALA A 17 18.02 -24.77 -8.69
CA ALA A 17 17.77 -23.89 -7.56
C ALA A 17 18.53 -22.57 -7.69
N SER A 18 19.81 -22.65 -8.09
CA SER A 18 20.65 -21.49 -8.42
C SER A 18 20.01 -20.65 -9.52
N GLU A 19 19.56 -21.28 -10.60
CA GLU A 19 19.01 -20.61 -11.77
C GLU A 19 17.68 -19.92 -11.46
N SER A 20 16.78 -20.59 -10.73
CA SER A 20 15.49 -20.01 -10.30
C SER A 20 15.69 -18.77 -9.43
N LEU A 21 16.61 -18.83 -8.47
CA LEU A 21 16.90 -17.70 -7.60
C LEU A 21 17.60 -16.58 -8.38
N ASN A 22 18.55 -16.91 -9.25
CA ASN A 22 19.25 -15.92 -10.07
C ASN A 22 18.30 -15.22 -11.05
N ASN A 23 17.32 -15.94 -11.61
CA ASN A 23 16.25 -15.36 -12.42
C ASN A 23 15.36 -14.41 -11.60
N SER A 24 15.05 -14.76 -10.35
CA SER A 24 14.28 -13.90 -9.44
C SER A 24 15.06 -12.64 -9.07
N LEU A 25 16.36 -12.76 -8.77
CA LEU A 25 17.24 -11.63 -8.50
C LEU A 25 17.40 -10.72 -9.73
N ASN A 26 17.54 -11.28 -10.93
CA ASN A 26 17.63 -10.49 -12.17
C ASN A 26 16.33 -9.70 -12.47
N LYS A 27 15.17 -10.20 -12.02
CA LYS A 27 13.91 -9.43 -12.09
C LYS A 27 13.84 -8.30 -11.06
N LEU A 28 14.38 -8.53 -9.87
CA LEU A 28 14.41 -7.54 -8.79
C LEU A 28 15.47 -6.45 -9.02
N PHE A 29 16.57 -6.81 -9.69
CA PHE A 29 17.73 -5.97 -9.89
C PHE A 29 18.18 -6.02 -11.36
N PRO A 30 17.94 -4.95 -12.14
CA PRO A 30 18.38 -4.87 -13.54
C PRO A 30 19.91 -4.88 -13.69
N MET A 31 20.61 -4.44 -12.63
CA MET A 31 22.07 -4.45 -12.51
C MET A 31 22.47 -5.06 -11.17
N LYS A 32 23.68 -5.59 -11.09
CA LYS A 32 24.17 -6.24 -9.86
C LYS A 32 24.15 -5.22 -8.70
N PRO A 33 23.33 -5.43 -7.66
CA PRO A 33 23.25 -4.52 -6.52
C PRO A 33 24.49 -4.64 -5.65
N ASN A 34 24.76 -3.61 -4.85
CA ASN A 34 25.72 -3.76 -3.76
C ASN A 34 25.14 -4.64 -2.63
N PHE A 35 25.99 -5.06 -1.70
CA PHE A 35 25.59 -5.98 -0.64
C PHE A 35 24.47 -5.42 0.24
N TYR A 36 24.50 -4.14 0.61
CA TYR A 36 23.50 -3.53 1.47
C TYR A 36 22.15 -3.35 0.78
N GLU A 37 22.16 -2.96 -0.50
CA GLU A 37 20.96 -2.87 -1.34
C GLU A 37 20.29 -4.24 -1.47
N LEU A 38 21.08 -5.29 -1.70
CA LEU A 38 20.59 -6.67 -1.76
C LEU A 38 19.89 -7.06 -0.46
N ILE A 39 20.59 -6.90 0.68
CA ILE A 39 20.06 -7.27 2.00
C ILE A 39 18.79 -6.50 2.34
N ASN A 40 18.74 -5.19 2.09
CA ASN A 40 17.55 -4.39 2.38
C ASN A 40 16.35 -4.83 1.55
N LYS A 41 16.54 -5.05 0.24
CA LYS A 41 15.46 -5.52 -0.63
C LYS A 41 14.94 -6.90 -0.22
N LEU A 42 15.85 -7.81 0.15
CA LEU A 42 15.47 -9.15 0.61
C LEU A 42 14.65 -9.07 1.90
N LYS A 43 15.03 -8.20 2.84
CA LYS A 43 14.25 -7.96 4.06
C LYS A 43 12.86 -7.38 3.77
N GLU A 44 12.74 -6.46 2.82
CA GLU A 44 11.44 -5.93 2.38
C GLU A 44 10.56 -7.05 1.80
N GLN A 45 11.12 -7.91 0.95
CA GLN A 45 10.39 -9.05 0.36
C GLN A 45 9.96 -10.07 1.42
N GLU A 46 10.84 -10.37 2.38
CA GLU A 46 10.54 -11.25 3.51
C GLU A 46 9.39 -10.68 4.37
N TYR A 47 9.43 -9.38 4.65
CA TYR A 47 8.36 -8.70 5.39
C TYR A 47 7.01 -8.76 4.66
N ILE A 48 6.99 -8.50 3.34
CA ILE A 48 5.78 -8.62 2.52
C ILE A 48 5.24 -10.06 2.56
N SER A 49 6.11 -11.05 2.38
CA SER A 49 5.74 -12.47 2.42
C SER A 49 5.17 -12.88 3.78
N TYR A 50 5.80 -12.43 4.87
CA TYR A 50 5.33 -12.70 6.23
C TYR A 50 3.98 -12.03 6.51
N TYR A 51 3.82 -10.75 6.13
CA TYR A 51 2.57 -10.04 6.28
C TYR A 51 1.43 -10.73 5.50
N ASP A 52 1.68 -11.11 4.25
CA ASP A 52 0.73 -11.82 3.40
C ASP A 52 0.34 -13.17 4.01
N TYR A 53 1.31 -13.90 4.55
CA TYR A 53 1.08 -15.16 5.27
C TYR A 53 0.19 -14.96 6.51
N GLN A 54 0.49 -13.96 7.34
CA GLN A 54 -0.33 -13.61 8.50
C GLN A 54 -1.76 -13.23 8.09
N MET A 55 -1.93 -12.51 6.98
CA MET A 55 -3.25 -12.16 6.44
C MET A 55 -4.03 -13.37 5.92
N LYS A 56 -3.34 -14.36 5.33
CA LYS A 56 -3.94 -15.64 4.93
C LYS A 56 -4.43 -16.43 6.14
N ILE A 57 -3.60 -16.58 7.17
CA ILE A 57 -3.99 -17.29 8.40
C ILE A 57 -5.18 -16.62 9.08
N LYS A 58 -5.23 -15.28 9.09
CA LYS A 58 -6.34 -14.52 9.68
C LYS A 58 -7.62 -14.55 8.84
N GLY A 59 -7.64 -15.20 7.67
CA GLY A 59 -8.81 -15.25 6.79
C GLY A 59 -9.14 -13.92 6.11
N ILE A 60 -8.25 -12.93 6.18
CA ILE A 60 -8.42 -11.58 5.61
C ILE A 60 -7.97 -11.54 4.14
N TRP A 61 -7.30 -12.60 3.67
CA TRP A 61 -6.82 -12.77 2.30
C TRP A 61 -7.96 -12.95 1.29
N ARG A 62 -8.67 -11.86 0.99
CA ARG A 62 -9.58 -11.67 -0.16
C ARG A 62 -10.18 -10.27 -0.29
N MET A 63 -9.79 -9.29 0.53
CA MET A 63 -10.08 -7.90 0.20
C MET A 63 -9.16 -7.50 -0.96
N LYS A 64 -9.54 -7.78 -2.21
CA LYS A 64 -9.00 -7.03 -3.35
C LYS A 64 -9.06 -5.57 -2.92
N LYS A 65 -7.93 -4.85 -2.98
CA LYS A 65 -7.89 -3.41 -2.72
C LYS A 65 -9.00 -2.81 -3.58
N LYS A 66 -10.14 -2.45 -2.97
CA LYS A 66 -11.29 -1.94 -3.71
C LYS A 66 -10.74 -0.70 -4.39
N ILE A 67 -10.80 -0.65 -5.72
CA ILE A 67 -10.45 0.56 -6.45
C ILE A 67 -11.36 1.63 -5.84
N LYS A 68 -10.77 2.62 -5.15
CA LYS A 68 -11.55 3.69 -4.57
C LYS A 68 -12.27 4.36 -5.74
N THR A 69 -13.59 4.22 -5.74
CA THR A 69 -14.43 4.89 -6.71
C THR A 69 -14.61 6.34 -6.28
N LYS A 70 -14.94 7.24 -7.22
CA LYS A 70 -15.36 8.61 -6.86
C LYS A 70 -16.45 8.59 -5.77
N THR A 71 -17.34 7.60 -5.81
CA THR A 71 -18.37 7.37 -4.78
C THR A 71 -17.80 7.07 -3.39
N ASP A 72 -16.73 6.27 -3.31
CA ASP A 72 -16.08 5.98 -2.03
C ASP A 72 -15.40 7.24 -1.45
N GLU A 73 -14.82 8.09 -2.31
CA GLU A 73 -14.23 9.37 -1.89
C GLU A 73 -15.28 10.39 -1.41
N ILE A 74 -16.42 10.47 -2.12
CA ILE A 74 -17.58 11.27 -1.72
C ILE A 74 -18.11 10.79 -0.36
N ASN A 75 -18.27 9.48 -0.16
CA ASN A 75 -18.77 8.91 1.10
C ASN A 75 -17.85 9.24 2.28
N ILE A 76 -16.53 9.08 2.10
CA ILE A 76 -15.53 9.42 3.13
C ILE A 76 -15.59 10.92 3.46
N LEU A 77 -15.74 11.78 2.45
CA LEU A 77 -15.84 13.23 2.64
C LEU A 77 -17.10 13.58 3.45
N ILE A 78 -18.25 13.05 3.06
CA ILE A 78 -19.54 13.29 3.74
C ILE A 78 -19.44 12.84 5.20
N GLU A 79 -18.88 11.67 5.46
CA GLU A 79 -18.73 11.12 6.82
C GLU A 79 -17.81 11.98 7.69
N LYS A 80 -16.72 12.51 7.13
CA LYS A 80 -15.85 13.48 7.81
C LYS A 80 -16.63 14.72 8.25
N TYR A 81 -17.50 15.26 7.41
CA TYR A 81 -18.30 16.46 7.75
C TYR A 81 -19.42 16.16 8.75
N LYS A 82 -20.08 15.00 8.66
CA LYS A 82 -21.04 14.54 9.69
C LYS A 82 -20.40 14.44 11.08
N ASN A 83 -19.16 13.92 11.15
CA ASN A 83 -18.42 13.84 12.40
C ASN A 83 -18.04 15.22 12.96
N LYS A 84 -17.76 16.20 12.08
CA LYS A 84 -17.54 17.58 12.52
C LYS A 84 -18.84 18.23 13.02
N GLU A 85 -19.96 18.01 12.33
CA GLU A 85 -21.28 18.48 12.77
C GLU A 85 -21.65 17.92 14.15
N ALA A 86 -21.47 16.62 14.38
CA ALA A 86 -21.75 16.00 15.68
C ALA A 86 -20.96 16.65 16.82
N LYS A 87 -19.69 17.03 16.58
CA LYS A 87 -18.86 17.76 17.54
C LYS A 87 -19.34 19.20 17.77
N LEU A 88 -19.92 19.85 16.77
CA LEU A 88 -20.47 21.20 16.91
C LEU A 88 -21.78 21.20 17.70
N ILE A 89 -22.63 20.20 17.50
CA ILE A 89 -23.89 20.04 18.24
C ILE A 89 -23.63 19.93 19.75
N ASP A 90 -22.58 19.22 20.15
CA ASP A 90 -22.19 19.03 21.56
C ASP A 90 -21.80 20.35 22.28
N ILE A 91 -21.39 21.37 21.53
CA ILE A 91 -20.87 22.65 22.06
C ILE A 91 -21.94 23.77 22.07
N LYS A 92 -23.22 23.47 21.76
CA LYS A 92 -24.31 24.46 21.57
C LYS A 92 -23.95 25.54 20.53
N TYR A 93 -23.73 25.11 19.29
CA TYR A 93 -23.33 25.96 18.17
C TYR A 93 -24.41 26.95 17.68
N ASP A 94 -23.97 28.00 16.96
CA ASP A 94 -24.83 28.93 16.22
C ASP A 94 -25.10 28.42 14.80
N ARG A 95 -26.33 28.58 14.28
CA ARG A 95 -26.80 28.08 12.98
C ARG A 95 -25.90 28.49 11.82
N SER A 96 -25.20 29.61 11.94
CA SER A 96 -24.21 30.09 10.97
C SER A 96 -23.01 29.16 10.82
N ASP A 97 -22.56 28.50 11.87
CA ASP A 97 -21.36 27.65 11.85
C ASP A 97 -21.63 26.32 11.15
N LEU A 98 -22.85 25.78 11.31
CA LEU A 98 -23.30 24.63 10.52
C LEU A 98 -23.42 24.95 9.04
N THR A 99 -23.92 26.16 8.72
CA THR A 99 -24.07 26.59 7.33
C THR A 99 -22.71 26.76 6.65
N LYS A 100 -21.72 27.34 7.34
CA LYS A 100 -20.34 27.43 6.85
C LYS A 100 -19.72 26.04 6.64
N LEU A 101 -19.93 25.13 7.59
CA LEU A 101 -19.40 23.78 7.54
C LEU A 101 -19.90 22.99 6.31
N TRP A 102 -21.21 23.05 6.03
CA TRP A 102 -21.78 22.38 4.86
C TRP A 102 -21.47 23.09 3.55
N LEU A 103 -21.28 24.41 3.55
CA LEU A 103 -20.79 25.15 2.38
C LEU A 103 -19.37 24.70 2.00
N GLU A 104 -18.48 24.54 2.98
CA GLU A 104 -17.12 24.00 2.79
C GLU A 104 -17.16 22.56 2.24
N CYS A 105 -18.09 21.74 2.73
CA CYS A 105 -18.32 20.40 2.22
C CYS A 105 -18.71 20.43 0.72
N LEU A 106 -19.62 21.31 0.32
CA LEU A 106 -20.04 21.48 -1.08
C LEU A 106 -18.89 21.92 -1.99
N THR A 107 -18.06 22.87 -1.55
CA THR A 107 -16.87 23.28 -2.31
C THR A 107 -15.91 22.10 -2.51
N ASN A 108 -15.69 21.30 -1.47
CA ASN A 108 -14.82 20.14 -1.55
C ASN A 108 -15.40 19.00 -2.40
N LEU A 109 -16.73 18.82 -2.39
CA LEU A 109 -17.41 17.87 -3.29
C LEU A 109 -17.26 18.28 -4.75
N ASN A 110 -17.39 19.58 -5.06
CA ASN A 110 -17.21 20.10 -6.42
C ASN A 110 -15.79 19.89 -6.96
N ASN A 111 -14.78 19.79 -6.09
CA ASN A 111 -13.41 19.50 -6.50
C ASN A 111 -13.16 17.99 -6.79
N ILE A 112 -14.07 17.10 -6.38
CA ILE A 112 -13.99 15.64 -6.60
C ILE A 112 -14.77 15.22 -7.87
N LEU A 113 -15.85 15.93 -8.19
CA LEU A 113 -16.71 15.66 -9.34
C LEU A 113 -16.00 15.96 -10.66
#